data_AF-A0A969UJ03-F1
#
_entry.id   AF-A0A969UJ03-F1
#
_cell.length_a   1.000
_cell.length_b   1.000
_cell.length_c   1.000
_cell.angle_alpha   90.00
_cell.angle_beta   90.00
_cell.angle_gamma   90.00
#
_symmetry.space_group_name_H-M   'P 1'
#
loop_
_entity.id
_entity.type
_entity.pdbx_description
1 polymer ?
#
loop_
_entity_poly.entity_id
_entity_poly.type
_entity_poly.pdbx_seq_one_letter_code
_entity_poly.pdbx_strand_id
1 'polypeptide(L)'
;MSIFEPNDTISNANDSGLSSPGDSAVLNGSIESITDVDLLKFQLDQGDVVTLNIEAQENGSSLDSILRVFDSTGNELAVNDDTPIPL
;
A
#
# COMPACT_ATOMS: atom_id res chain seq x y z
N MET A 1 3.92 8.28 -8.99
CA MET A 1 3.50 9.50 -8.25
C MET A 1 4.16 9.49 -6.89
N SER A 2 4.25 10.62 -6.19
CA SER A 2 4.69 10.65 -4.79
C SER A 2 3.47 10.68 -3.88
N ILE A 3 3.55 10.00 -2.74
CA ILE A 3 2.58 10.16 -1.65
C ILE A 3 2.91 11.44 -0.86
N PHE A 4 1.91 11.97 -0.15
CA PHE A 4 2.05 13.22 0.63
C PHE A 4 1.65 13.02 2.08
N GLU A 5 2.40 13.63 2.99
CA GLU A 5 2.09 13.66 4.42
C GLU A 5 1.05 14.74 4.80
N PRO A 6 0.24 14.52 5.85
CA PRO A 6 0.18 13.30 6.67
C PRO A 6 -0.64 12.20 6.02
N ASN A 7 -0.23 10.93 6.15
CA ASN A 7 -0.99 9.79 5.64
C ASN A 7 -1.10 8.61 6.62
N ASP A 8 -0.73 8.83 7.89
CA ASP A 8 -0.71 7.83 8.98
C ASP A 8 -2.08 7.21 9.37
N THR A 9 -3.17 7.65 8.74
CA THR A 9 -4.54 7.28 9.14
C THR A 9 -5.44 7.08 7.93
N ILE A 10 -6.48 6.25 8.08
CA ILE A 10 -7.45 5.97 7.01
C ILE A 10 -8.07 7.26 6.46
N SER A 11 -8.34 8.24 7.32
CA SER A 11 -8.93 9.52 6.88
C SER A 11 -8.02 10.34 5.99
N ASN A 12 -6.70 10.15 6.10
CA ASN A 12 -5.70 10.90 5.36
C ASN A 12 -4.97 10.05 4.31
N ALA A 13 -5.41 8.80 4.08
CA ALA A 13 -4.78 7.90 3.14
C ALA A 13 -4.70 8.50 1.72
N ASN A 14 -3.51 8.40 1.13
CA ASN A 14 -3.25 8.87 -0.23
C ASN A 14 -4.03 8.02 -1.24
N ASP A 15 -4.66 8.67 -2.21
CA ASP A 15 -5.37 7.97 -3.29
C ASP A 15 -4.36 7.39 -4.29
N SER A 16 -4.39 6.08 -4.49
CA SER A 16 -3.56 5.41 -5.49
C SER A 16 -4.00 5.70 -6.92
N GLY A 17 -5.25 6.11 -7.12
CA GLY A 17 -5.89 6.24 -8.43
C GLY A 17 -6.39 4.93 -9.02
N LEU A 18 -6.24 3.79 -8.32
CA LEU A 18 -6.78 2.50 -8.75
C LEU A 18 -8.28 2.42 -8.46
N SER A 19 -9.09 2.32 -9.51
CA SER A 19 -10.55 2.32 -9.38
C SER A 19 -11.28 1.40 -10.36
N SER A 20 -10.57 0.79 -11.30
CA SER A 20 -11.14 -0.13 -12.29
C SER A 20 -10.14 -1.21 -12.70
N PRO A 21 -10.61 -2.39 -13.14
CA PRO A 21 -9.74 -3.43 -13.67
C PRO A 21 -8.86 -2.93 -14.83
N GLY A 22 -7.55 -3.18 -14.73
CA GLY A 22 -6.55 -2.74 -15.70
C GLY A 22 -5.83 -1.44 -15.32
N ASP A 23 -6.30 -0.72 -14.29
CA ASP A 23 -5.54 0.38 -13.71
C ASP A 23 -4.22 -0.13 -13.11
N SER A 24 -3.19 0.70 -13.18
CA SER A 24 -1.91 0.45 -12.50
C SER A 24 -1.32 1.77 -12.01
N ALA A 25 -0.65 1.72 -10.87
CA ALA A 25 -0.02 2.88 -10.27
C ALA A 25 1.28 2.46 -9.57
N VAL A 26 2.28 3.31 -9.67
CA VAL A 26 3.51 3.23 -8.86
C VAL A 26 3.56 4.49 -8.01
N LEU A 27 3.59 4.30 -6.70
CA LEU A 27 3.67 5.37 -5.72
C LEU A 27 5.00 5.26 -4.98
N ASN A 28 5.69 6.38 -4.83
CA ASN A 28 6.95 6.48 -4.11
C ASN A 28 6.73 7.24 -2.81
N GLY A 29 7.28 6.71 -1.73
CA GLY A 29 7.23 7.26 -0.38
C GLY A 29 8.42 6.81 0.44
N SER A 30 8.44 7.23 1.70
CA SER A 30 9.48 6.87 2.65
C SER A 30 8.88 6.80 4.04
N ILE A 31 9.21 5.72 4.76
CA ILE A 31 8.90 5.57 6.18
C ILE A 31 10.02 6.28 6.94
N GLU A 32 9.76 7.50 7.39
CA GLU A 32 10.74 8.42 7.98
C GLU A 32 11.03 8.14 9.47
N SER A 33 10.14 7.41 10.15
CA SER A 33 10.31 7.09 11.57
C SER A 33 9.61 5.79 11.99
N ILE A 34 9.89 5.31 13.21
CA ILE A 34 9.24 4.09 13.75
C ILE A 34 7.72 4.26 14.01
N THR A 35 7.22 5.50 13.99
CA THR A 35 5.80 5.82 14.18
C THR A 35 5.11 6.20 12.88
N ASP A 36 5.85 6.25 11.78
CA ASP A 36 5.36 6.64 10.46
C ASP A 36 4.72 5.42 9.77
N VAL A 37 3.52 5.60 9.24
CA VAL A 37 2.77 4.54 8.54
C VAL A 37 2.11 5.10 7.29
N ASP A 38 2.62 4.72 6.12
CA ASP A 38 2.03 5.15 4.85
C ASP A 38 0.73 4.41 4.51
N LEU A 39 -0.44 5.05 4.66
CA LEU A 39 -1.71 4.50 4.16
C LEU A 39 -2.03 4.98 2.75
N LEU A 40 -2.34 4.00 1.89
CA LEU A 40 -2.87 4.17 0.54
C LEU A 40 -4.30 3.65 0.46
N LYS A 41 -5.11 4.23 -0.42
CA LYS A 41 -6.47 3.74 -0.73
C LYS A 41 -6.64 3.44 -2.22
N PHE A 42 -7.49 2.46 -2.49
CA PHE A 42 -7.92 2.04 -3.83
C PHE A 42 -9.36 1.52 -3.74
N GLN A 43 -10.05 1.44 -4.87
CA GLN A 43 -11.41 0.90 -4.97
C GLN A 43 -11.39 -0.38 -5.80
N LEU A 44 -12.07 -1.42 -5.30
CA LEU A 44 -12.33 -2.67 -6.01
C LEU A 44 -13.82 -2.98 -5.93
N ASP A 45 -14.36 -3.58 -6.99
CA ASP A 45 -15.68 -4.18 -6.98
C ASP A 45 -15.60 -5.69 -6.68
N GLN A 46 -16.75 -6.31 -6.43
CA GLN A 46 -16.79 -7.75 -6.14
C GLN A 46 -16.25 -8.56 -7.33
N GLY A 47 -15.22 -9.37 -7.05
CA GLY A 47 -14.59 -10.22 -8.05
C GLY A 47 -13.35 -9.61 -8.69
N ASP A 48 -13.08 -8.33 -8.45
CA ASP A 48 -11.82 -7.70 -8.85
C ASP A 48 -10.64 -8.27 -8.06
N VAL A 49 -9.47 -8.21 -8.68
CA VAL A 49 -8.20 -8.65 -8.09
C VAL A 49 -7.20 -7.53 -8.21
N VAL A 50 -6.48 -7.27 -7.12
CA VAL A 50 -5.34 -6.35 -7.09
C VAL A 50 -4.09 -7.11 -6.68
N THR A 51 -2.97 -6.78 -7.33
CA THR A 51 -1.64 -7.18 -6.89
C THR A 51 -0.97 -5.98 -6.26
N LEU A 52 -0.47 -6.14 -5.04
CA LEU A 52 0.28 -5.12 -4.32
C LEU A 52 1.72 -5.60 -4.14
N ASN A 53 2.68 -4.74 -4.43
CA ASN A 53 4.10 -5.02 -4.29
C ASN A 53 4.81 -3.87 -3.58
N ILE A 54 5.80 -4.18 -2.73
CA ILE A 54 6.71 -3.20 -2.15
C ILE A 54 8.10 -3.51 -2.66
N GLU A 55 8.73 -2.56 -3.34
CA GLU A 55 10.05 -2.73 -3.99
C GLU A 55 11.14 -1.96 -3.24
N ALA A 56 11.04 -1.86 -1.90
CA ALA A 56 11.94 -1.01 -1.12
C ALA A 56 13.38 -1.52 -1.18
N GLN A 57 13.59 -2.82 -0.96
CA GLN A 57 14.93 -3.43 -0.93
C GLN A 57 15.57 -3.49 -2.33
N GLU A 58 14.78 -3.74 -3.36
CA GLU A 58 15.19 -3.71 -4.77
C GLU A 58 15.69 -2.32 -5.17
N ASN A 59 15.13 -1.27 -4.57
CA ASN A 59 15.56 0.12 -4.74
C ASN A 59 16.69 0.54 -3.78
N GLY A 60 17.30 -0.41 -3.06
CA GLY A 60 18.46 -0.18 -2.18
C GLY A 60 18.12 0.32 -0.78
N SER A 61 16.85 0.31 -0.39
CA SER A 61 16.44 0.62 0.98
C SER A 61 16.73 -0.54 1.94
N SER A 62 17.05 -0.24 3.20
CA SER A 62 17.11 -1.23 4.28
C SER A 62 15.75 -1.49 4.93
N LEU A 63 14.66 -0.94 4.38
CA LEU A 63 13.33 -1.10 4.93
C LEU A 63 12.94 -2.58 4.91
N ASP A 64 12.53 -3.05 6.08
CA ASP A 64 11.89 -4.34 6.30
C ASP A 64 10.39 -4.06 6.48
N SER A 65 9.63 -4.26 5.40
CA SER A 65 8.26 -3.75 5.31
C SER A 65 7.22 -4.80 5.66
N ILE A 66 6.22 -4.38 6.43
CA ILE A 66 4.96 -5.10 6.57
C ILE A 66 3.87 -4.43 5.72
N LEU A 67 3.19 -5.18 4.86
CA LEU A 67 2.05 -4.73 4.07
C LEU A 67 0.75 -5.28 4.65
N ARG A 68 -0.20 -4.41 4.94
CA ARG A 68 -1.52 -4.78 5.48
C ARG A 68 -2.62 -4.18 4.61
N VAL A 69 -3.67 -4.96 4.36
CA VAL A 69 -4.86 -4.53 3.63
C VAL A 69 -6.03 -4.50 4.60
N PHE A 70 -6.77 -3.40 4.59
CA PHE A 70 -7.95 -3.21 5.43
C PHE A 70 -9.18 -2.92 4.56
N ASP A 71 -10.37 -3.22 5.09
CA ASP A 71 -11.59 -2.62 4.58
C ASP A 71 -11.71 -1.14 4.99
N SER A 72 -12.73 -0.45 4.45
CA SER A 72 -12.95 0.98 4.71
C SER A 72 -13.30 1.32 6.16
N THR A 73 -13.61 0.33 6.99
CA THR A 73 -13.87 0.50 8.43
C THR A 73 -12.64 0.18 9.28
N GLY A 74 -11.54 -0.24 8.67
CA GLY A 74 -10.28 -0.57 9.33
C GLY A 74 -10.15 -2.02 9.78
N ASN A 75 -11.02 -2.93 9.33
CA ASN A 75 -10.81 -4.37 9.61
C ASN A 75 -9.74 -4.91 8.69
N GLU A 76 -8.74 -5.60 9.24
CA GLU A 76 -7.69 -6.24 8.46
C GLU A 76 -8.25 -7.42 7.66
N LEU A 77 -7.96 -7.44 6.36
CA LEU A 77 -8.37 -8.47 5.41
C LEU A 77 -7.21 -9.40 5.04
N ALA A 78 -5.99 -8.85 4.99
CA ALA A 78 -4.77 -9.57 4.65
C ALA A 78 -3.53 -8.87 5.21
N VAL A 79 -2.47 -9.66 5.42
CA VAL A 79 -1.15 -9.18 5.83
C VAL A 79 -0.06 -9.96 5.10
N ASN A 80 1.00 -9.27 4.75
CA ASN A 80 2.23 -9.83 4.20
C ASN A 80 3.43 -9.20 4.92
N ASP A 81 4.24 -10.08 5.50
CA ASP A 81 5.50 -9.80 6.19
C ASP A 81 6.46 -10.86 5.63
N ASP A 82 7.36 -10.48 4.73
CA ASP A 82 8.34 -11.35 4.04
C ASP A 82 7.85 -12.32 2.95
N THR A 83 6.57 -12.31 2.55
CA THR A 83 6.11 -13.27 1.53
C THR A 83 6.29 -12.69 0.12
N PRO A 84 7.16 -13.28 -0.72
CA PRO A 84 7.30 -12.82 -2.11
C PRO A 84 6.03 -13.09 -2.90
N ILE A 85 5.74 -12.23 -3.89
CA ILE A 85 4.65 -12.46 -4.85
C ILE A 85 4.89 -13.82 -5.53
N PRO A 86 3.92 -14.76 -5.51
CA PRO A 86 4.04 -16.00 -6.27
C PRO A 86 4.18 -15.67 -7.76
N LEU A 87 5.23 -16.20 -8.39
CA LEU A 87 5.49 -16.09 -9.84
C LEU A 87 4.36 -16.65 -10.69
#